data_AF-A0A6L5FA90-F1
#
_entry.id   AF-A0A6L5FA90-F1
#
_cell.length_a   1.000
_cell.length_b   1.000
_cell.length_c   1.000
_cell.angle_alpha   90.00
_cell.angle_beta   90.00
_cell.angle_gamma   90.00
#
_symmetry.space_group_name_H-M   'P 1'
#
loop_
_entity.id
_entity.type
_entity.pdbx_description
1 polymer ?
#
loop_
_entity_poly.entity_id
_entity_poly.type
_entity_poly.pdbx_seq_one_letter_code
_entity_poly.pdbx_strand_id
1 'polypeptide(L)'
;MLKFIIRRVSQMVVVLVVLSVLLFAWLHSLPGGPAGALLGVRGDAESLAALEEALGLDQPIWVQYARFVERAISGDFGTSNGVLRGADAMDVFLTRLPATIELSMLALIIAVSLAIPIGYMAARRRGSLLDTGSIIGSLVGVAVPIFFLAFVLKYIFAIRLGILPPSGRQSTGL
;
A
#
# COMPACT_ATOMS: atom_id res chain seq x y z
N MET A 1 -15.35 28.74 2.12
CA MET A 1 -14.29 27.93 1.46
C MET A 1 -13.01 27.87 2.29
N LEU A 2 -12.42 28.99 2.73
CA LEU A 2 -11.19 28.99 3.53
C LEU A 2 -11.28 28.16 4.83
N LYS A 3 -12.33 28.33 5.64
CA LYS A 3 -12.58 27.52 6.85
C LYS A 3 -12.66 26.01 6.57
N PHE A 4 -13.18 25.63 5.40
CA PHE A 4 -13.26 24.23 4.98
C PHE A 4 -11.89 23.68 4.57
N ILE A 5 -11.12 24.45 3.80
CA ILE A 5 -9.76 24.10 3.40
C ILE A 5 -8.87 23.92 4.63
N ILE A 6 -8.88 24.88 5.55
CA ILE A 6 -8.12 24.80 6.81
C ILE A 6 -8.50 23.53 7.56
N ARG A 7 -9.80 23.27 7.76
CA ARG A 7 -10.25 22.04 8.44
C ARG A 7 -9.74 20.77 7.78
N ARG A 8 -9.75 20.70 6.45
CA ARG A 8 -9.27 19.54 5.68
C ARG A 8 -7.75 19.37 5.77
N VAL A 9 -7.00 20.46 5.63
CA VAL A 9 -5.53 20.43 5.75
C VAL A 9 -5.13 20.05 7.17
N SER A 10 -5.77 20.60 8.20
CA SER A 10 -5.51 20.20 9.59
C SER A 10 -5.82 18.72 9.84
N GLN A 11 -6.93 18.20 9.31
CA GLN A 11 -7.25 16.77 9.38
C GLN A 11 -6.18 15.92 8.69
N MET A 12 -5.73 16.33 7.51
CA MET A 12 -4.66 15.63 6.78
C MET A 12 -3.36 15.62 7.56
N VAL A 13 -2.95 16.74 8.15
CA VAL A 13 -1.74 16.83 8.99
C VAL A 13 -1.86 15.91 10.20
N VAL A 14 -3.00 15.90 10.89
CA VAL A 14 -3.23 14.98 12.02
C VAL A 14 -3.11 13.53 11.60
N VAL A 15 -3.71 13.15 10.46
CA VAL A 15 -3.61 11.78 9.93
C VAL A 15 -2.16 11.43 9.59
N LEU A 16 -1.42 12.33 8.95
CA LEU A 16 -0.01 12.11 8.61
C LEU A 16 0.85 11.93 9.86
N VAL A 17 0.64 12.74 10.91
CA VAL A 17 1.38 12.63 12.18
C VAL A 17 1.05 11.33 12.90
N VAL A 18 -0.23 10.95 12.96
CA VAL A 18 -0.63 9.68 13.59
C VAL A 18 -0.02 8.51 12.82
N LEU A 19 -0.11 8.53 11.48
CA LEU A 19 0.43 7.47 10.64
C LEU A 19 1.96 7.39 10.73
N SER A 20 2.66 8.52 10.76
CA SER A 20 4.11 8.56 10.90
C SER A 20 4.58 7.97 12.22
N VAL A 21 3.90 8.30 13.33
CA VAL A 21 4.18 7.71 14.65
C VAL A 21 3.89 6.20 14.64
N LEU A 22 2.75 5.78 14.08
CA LEU A 22 2.40 4.36 14.03
C LEU A 22 3.40 3.55 13.19
N LEU A 23 3.79 4.05 12.02
CA LEU A 23 4.78 3.39 11.17
C LEU A 23 6.17 3.35 11.83
N PHE A 24 6.57 4.45 12.46
CA PHE A 24 7.83 4.51 13.21
C PHE A 24 7.84 3.50 14.36
N ALA A 25 6.78 3.46 15.16
CA ALA A 25 6.62 2.49 16.25
C ALA A 25 6.58 1.06 15.73
N TRP A 26 5.88 0.80 14.63
CA TRP A 26 5.83 -0.52 14.01
C TRP A 26 7.20 -1.01 13.56
N LEU A 27 7.99 -0.16 12.89
CA LEU A 27 9.37 -0.49 12.49
C LEU A 27 10.27 -0.79 13.70
N HIS A 28 10.11 -0.04 14.80
CA HIS A 28 10.84 -0.30 16.04
C HIS A 28 10.39 -1.58 16.76
N SER A 29 9.14 -2.01 16.53
CA SER A 29 8.59 -3.24 17.10
C SER A 29 9.00 -4.52 16.35
N LEU A 30 9.70 -4.39 15.22
CA LEU A 30 10.18 -5.54 14.47
C LEU A 30 11.15 -6.38 15.33
N PRO A 31 11.12 -7.72 15.22
CA PRO A 31 12.09 -8.57 15.91
C PRO A 31 13.53 -8.18 15.52
N GLY A 32 14.36 -7.83 16.51
CA GLY A 32 15.72 -7.32 16.28
C GLY A 32 15.80 -5.83 15.91
N GLY A 33 14.69 -5.10 15.99
CA GLY A 33 14.61 -3.66 15.70
C GLY A 33 14.81 -3.31 14.23
N PRO A 34 14.91 -2.01 13.90
CA PRO A 34 15.08 -1.55 12.52
C PRO A 34 16.40 -2.05 11.90
N ALA A 35 17.51 -2.04 12.65
CA ALA A 35 18.80 -2.53 12.15
C ALA A 35 18.80 -4.06 11.95
N GLY A 36 18.20 -4.83 12.86
CA GLY A 36 18.07 -6.28 12.70
C GLY A 36 17.22 -6.66 11.49
N ALA A 37 16.15 -5.90 11.21
CA ALA A 37 15.33 -6.09 10.02
C ALA A 37 16.11 -5.82 8.71
N LEU A 38 17.10 -4.92 8.73
CA LEU A 38 17.96 -4.60 7.58
C LEU A 38 19.06 -5.65 7.35
N LEU A 39 19.72 -6.11 8.42
CA LEU A 39 20.77 -7.15 8.33
C LEU A 39 20.19 -8.54 8.01
N GLY A 40 18.95 -8.78 8.43
CA GLY A 40 18.30 -10.08 8.31
C GLY A 40 18.97 -11.14 9.20
N VAL A 41 18.68 -12.42 8.92
CA VAL A 41 19.05 -13.57 9.77
C VAL A 41 20.58 -13.82 9.83
N ARG A 42 21.39 -13.08 9.05
CA ARG A 42 22.83 -13.31 8.87
C ARG A 42 23.73 -12.27 9.54
N GLY A 43 23.18 -11.24 10.19
CA GLY A 43 23.99 -10.24 10.90
C GLY A 43 24.61 -10.81 12.17
N ASP A 44 25.91 -10.60 12.37
CA ASP A 44 26.56 -10.80 13.67
C ASP A 44 26.31 -9.60 14.59
N ALA A 45 26.56 -9.77 15.89
CA ALA A 45 26.32 -8.73 16.90
C ALA A 45 27.17 -7.46 16.65
N GLU A 46 28.35 -7.61 16.05
CA GLU A 46 29.24 -6.51 15.71
C GLU A 46 28.67 -5.67 14.56
N SER A 47 28.21 -6.30 13.47
CA SER A 47 27.54 -5.58 12.38
C SER A 47 26.24 -4.92 12.81
N LEU A 48 25.52 -5.52 13.77
CA LEU A 48 24.30 -4.92 14.33
C LEU A 48 24.61 -3.63 15.08
N ALA A 49 25.57 -3.65 16.01
CA ALA A 49 25.96 -2.46 16.76
C ALA A 49 26.50 -1.35 15.84
N ALA A 50 27.33 -1.71 14.86
CA ALA A 50 27.85 -0.76 13.89
C ALA A 50 26.73 -0.13 13.03
N LEU A 51 25.71 -0.91 12.66
CA LEU A 51 24.57 -0.40 11.90
C LEU A 51 23.63 0.45 12.75
N GLU A 52 23.42 0.10 14.02
CA GLU A 52 22.66 0.91 14.96
C GLU A 52 23.29 2.29 15.15
N GLU A 53 24.61 2.35 15.34
CA GLU A 53 25.35 3.61 15.42
C GLU A 53 25.28 4.41 14.09
N ALA A 54 25.50 3.74 12.95
CA ALA A 54 25.45 4.39 11.64
C ALA A 54 24.06 4.97 11.30
N LEU A 55 22.98 4.35 11.78
CA LEU A 55 21.61 4.81 11.61
C LEU A 55 21.15 5.76 12.73
N GLY A 56 21.96 5.92 13.79
CA GLY A 56 21.62 6.70 14.98
C GLY A 56 20.51 6.09 15.83
N LEU A 57 20.36 4.77 15.80
CA LEU A 57 19.38 4.01 16.58
C LEU A 57 19.79 3.83 18.05
N ASP A 58 21.05 4.15 18.38
CA ASP A 58 21.61 4.25 19.72
C ASP A 58 21.11 5.48 20.50
N GLN A 59 20.51 6.45 19.80
CA GLN A 59 20.06 7.71 20.38
C GLN A 59 18.68 7.59 21.04
N PRO A 60 18.27 8.54 21.90
CA PRO A 60 16.94 8.51 22.47
C PRO A 60 15.83 8.54 21.41
N ILE A 61 14.76 7.77 21.63
CA ILE A 61 13.71 7.51 20.63
C ILE A 61 13.06 8.80 20.05
N TRP A 62 12.95 9.85 20.86
CA TRP A 62 12.41 11.15 20.42
C TRP A 62 13.37 11.88 19.47
N VAL A 63 14.69 11.72 19.63
CA VAL A 63 15.70 12.27 18.72
C VAL A 63 15.64 11.54 17.39
N GLN A 64 15.51 10.21 17.43
CA GLN A 64 15.35 9.38 16.23
C GLN A 64 14.09 9.79 15.45
N TYR A 65 12.96 9.96 16.13
CA TYR A 65 11.72 10.41 15.50
C TYR A 65 11.83 11.83 14.94
N ALA A 66 12.42 12.76 15.68
CA ALA A 66 12.63 14.14 15.22
C ALA A 66 13.48 14.18 13.94
N ARG A 67 14.59 13.42 13.89
CA ARG A 67 15.43 13.29 12.69
C ARG A 67 14.67 12.67 11.53
N PHE A 68 13.86 11.64 11.79
CA PHE A 68 13.00 11.03 10.76
C PHE A 68 12.02 12.06 10.17
N VAL A 69 11.35 12.84 11.00
CA VAL A 69 10.41 13.88 10.56
C VAL A 69 11.14 14.99 9.79
N GLU A 70 12.30 15.44 10.27
CA GLU A 70 13.12 16.45 9.60
C GLU A 70 13.51 16.01 8.18
N ARG A 71 14.02 14.78 8.04
CA ARG A 71 14.37 14.18 6.73
C ARG A 71 13.15 14.03 5.83
N ALA A 72 12.02 13.57 6.37
CA ALA A 72 10.79 13.42 5.60
C ALA A 72 10.25 14.76 5.06
N ILE A 73 10.35 15.85 5.84
CA ILE A 73 9.92 17.19 5.43
C ILE A 73 10.90 17.80 4.39
N SER A 74 12.19 17.49 4.48
CA SER A 74 13.18 17.92 3.48
C SER A 74 13.14 17.10 2.18
N GLY A 75 12.33 16.03 2.14
CA GLY A 75 12.18 15.15 0.99
C GLY A 75 13.22 14.03 0.92
N ASP A 76 14.05 13.86 1.96
CA ASP A 76 14.98 12.75 2.10
C ASP A 76 14.29 11.56 2.78
N PHE A 77 13.92 10.56 1.99
CA PHE A 77 13.32 9.31 2.49
C PHE A 77 14.34 8.18 2.63
N GLY A 78 15.63 8.47 2.43
CA GLY A 78 16.71 7.51 2.45
C GLY A 78 16.65 6.51 1.29
N THR A 79 17.31 5.37 1.48
CA THR A 79 17.41 4.33 0.47
C THR A 79 16.33 3.26 0.66
N SER A 80 15.86 2.72 -0.46
CA SER A 80 14.98 1.55 -0.47
C SER A 80 15.77 0.32 -0.03
N ASN A 81 15.24 -0.43 0.94
CA ASN A 81 15.84 -1.66 1.46
C ASN A 81 15.03 -2.92 1.15
N GLY A 82 13.72 -2.78 0.91
CA GLY A 82 12.81 -3.90 0.69
C GLY A 82 12.46 -4.19 -0.77
N VAL A 83 12.52 -3.17 -1.64
CA VAL A 83 12.06 -3.28 -3.04
C VAL A 83 13.23 -3.33 -4.01
N LEU A 84 14.06 -2.29 -3.98
CA LEU A 84 15.29 -2.19 -4.78
C LEU A 84 16.39 -1.67 -3.87
N ARG A 85 17.25 -2.57 -3.39
CA ARG A 85 18.26 -2.26 -2.38
C ARG A 85 19.23 -1.19 -2.87
N GLY A 86 19.39 -0.13 -2.08
CA GLY A 86 20.37 0.94 -2.33
C GLY A 86 19.90 2.04 -3.29
N ALA A 87 18.75 1.88 -3.96
CA ALA A 87 18.15 2.94 -4.75
C ALA A 87 17.51 4.01 -3.84
N ASP A 88 17.39 5.24 -4.31
CA ASP A 88 16.65 6.28 -3.61
C ASP A 88 15.17 5.87 -3.42
N ALA A 89 14.65 6.05 -2.21
CA ALA A 89 13.31 5.59 -1.87
C ALA A 89 12.21 6.42 -2.57
N MET A 90 12.45 7.71 -2.80
CA MET A 90 11.52 8.58 -3.54
C MET A 90 11.47 8.15 -5.01
N ASP A 91 12.60 7.84 -5.63
CA ASP A 91 12.63 7.33 -7.01
C ASP A 91 11.88 6.00 -7.16
N VAL A 92 12.06 5.07 -6.21
CA VAL A 92 11.31 3.81 -6.18
C VAL A 92 9.80 4.04 -6.02
N PHE A 93 9.40 5.03 -5.21
CA PHE A 93 7.99 5.42 -5.08
C PHE A 93 7.44 6.00 -6.38
N LEU A 94 8.14 6.97 -6.98
CA LEU A 94 7.72 7.67 -8.19
C LEU A 94 7.63 6.75 -9.40
N THR A 95 8.50 5.75 -9.51
CA THR A 95 8.43 4.74 -10.59
C THR A 95 7.23 3.81 -10.48
N ARG A 96 6.68 3.62 -9.27
CA ARG A 96 5.51 2.75 -9.01
C ARG A 96 4.18 3.49 -8.94
N LEU A 97 4.22 4.79 -8.64
CA LEU A 97 3.03 5.62 -8.52
C LEU A 97 2.13 5.58 -9.77
N PRO A 98 2.63 5.69 -11.02
CA PRO A 98 1.79 5.63 -12.22
C PRO A 98 0.99 4.32 -12.34
N ALA A 99 1.59 3.19 -11.99
CA ALA A 99 0.91 1.90 -12.04
C ALA A 99 -0.23 1.83 -11.02
N THR A 100 -0.05 2.40 -9.83
CA THR A 100 -1.11 2.46 -8.81
C THR A 100 -2.27 3.34 -9.27
N ILE A 101 -1.97 4.49 -9.88
CA ILE A 101 -2.97 5.40 -10.42
C ILE A 101 -3.74 4.72 -11.56
N GLU A 102 -3.03 4.11 -12.51
CA GLU A 102 -3.62 3.40 -13.64
C GLU A 102 -4.56 2.28 -13.17
N LEU A 103 -4.10 1.42 -12.25
CA LEU A 103 -4.91 0.35 -11.68
C LEU A 103 -6.12 0.87 -10.91
N SER A 104 -5.95 1.91 -10.09
CA SER A 104 -7.03 2.48 -9.28
C SER A 104 -8.09 3.15 -10.15
N MET A 105 -7.67 3.87 -11.20
CA MET A 105 -8.58 4.52 -12.14
C MET A 105 -9.37 3.49 -12.95
N LEU A 106 -8.73 2.45 -13.48
CA LEU A 106 -9.42 1.39 -14.21
C LEU A 106 -10.41 0.64 -13.29
N ALA A 107 -9.99 0.31 -12.07
CA ALA A 107 -10.87 -0.32 -11.08
C ALA A 107 -12.08 0.57 -10.76
N LEU A 108 -11.88 1.88 -10.56
CA LEU A 108 -12.96 2.83 -10.30
C LEU A 108 -13.92 2.93 -11.48
N ILE A 109 -13.41 3.04 -12.71
CA ILE A 109 -14.23 3.10 -13.92
C ILE A 109 -15.09 1.86 -14.04
N ILE A 110 -14.51 0.66 -13.90
CA ILE A 110 -15.24 -0.61 -13.96
C ILE A 110 -16.29 -0.67 -12.84
N ALA A 111 -15.90 -0.33 -11.60
CA ALA A 111 -16.79 -0.37 -10.45
C ALA A 111 -17.99 0.56 -10.64
N VAL A 112 -17.77 1.82 -11.01
CA VAL A 112 -18.83 2.80 -11.24
C VAL A 112 -19.72 2.39 -12.41
N SER A 113 -19.12 1.96 -13.51
CA SER A 113 -19.84 1.58 -14.73
C SER A 113 -20.73 0.36 -14.55
N LEU A 114 -20.37 -0.57 -13.66
CA LEU A 114 -21.17 -1.75 -13.37
C LEU A 114 -22.11 -1.54 -12.18
N ALA A 115 -21.62 -1.00 -11.06
CA ALA A 115 -22.37 -0.91 -9.83
C ALA A 115 -23.54 0.07 -9.93
N ILE A 116 -23.38 1.22 -10.59
CA ILE A 116 -24.46 2.21 -10.70
C ILE A 116 -25.63 1.67 -11.53
N PRO A 117 -25.45 1.14 -12.75
CA PRO A 117 -26.58 0.61 -13.53
C PRO A 117 -27.24 -0.60 -12.87
N ILE A 118 -26.45 -1.54 -12.34
CA ILE A 118 -27.00 -2.73 -11.66
C ILE A 118 -27.79 -2.30 -10.43
N GLY A 119 -27.23 -1.41 -9.59
CA GLY A 119 -27.90 -0.89 -8.41
C GLY A 119 -29.19 -0.12 -8.74
N TYR A 120 -29.16 0.72 -9.77
CA TYR A 120 -30.34 1.45 -10.24
C TYR A 120 -31.44 0.51 -10.75
N MET A 121 -31.08 -0.50 -11.56
CA MET A 121 -32.03 -1.47 -12.10
C MET A 121 -32.64 -2.36 -11.00
N ALA A 122 -31.84 -2.81 -10.05
CA ALA A 122 -32.28 -3.57 -8.88
C ALA A 122 -33.28 -2.76 -8.05
N ALA A 123 -32.96 -1.50 -7.75
CA ALA A 123 -33.83 -0.61 -6.98
C ALA A 123 -35.18 -0.34 -7.68
N ARG A 124 -35.16 -0.15 -9.01
CA ARG A 124 -36.39 0.08 -9.79
C ARG A 124 -37.29 -1.16 -9.85
N ARG A 125 -36.71 -2.37 -9.83
CA ARG A 125 -37.44 -3.65 -9.89
C ARG A 125 -37.30 -4.42 -8.58
N ARG A 126 -37.63 -3.76 -7.47
CA ARG A 126 -37.55 -4.36 -6.13
C ARG A 126 -38.31 -5.67 -6.05
N GLY A 127 -37.71 -6.69 -5.44
CA GLY A 127 -38.27 -8.04 -5.31
C GLY A 127 -38.20 -8.89 -6.58
N SER A 128 -37.61 -8.38 -7.68
CA SER A 128 -37.37 -9.17 -8.88
C SER A 128 -36.11 -10.04 -8.76
N LEU A 129 -35.95 -10.99 -9.69
CA LEU A 129 -34.73 -11.80 -9.80
C LEU A 129 -33.46 -10.96 -9.98
N LEU A 130 -33.57 -9.77 -10.59
CA LEU A 130 -32.43 -8.85 -10.73
C LEU A 130 -32.03 -8.21 -9.40
N ASP A 131 -32.99 -7.87 -8.55
CA ASP A 131 -32.76 -7.34 -7.21
C ASP A 131 -32.09 -8.42 -6.33
N THR A 132 -32.73 -9.59 -6.23
CA THR A 132 -32.19 -10.73 -5.47
C THR A 132 -30.82 -11.17 -5.98
N GLY A 133 -30.64 -11.26 -7.30
CA GLY A 133 -29.36 -11.63 -7.91
C GLY A 133 -28.24 -10.62 -7.62
N SER A 134 -28.56 -9.32 -7.61
CA SER A 134 -27.59 -8.26 -7.28
C SER A 134 -27.17 -8.30 -5.82
N ILE A 135 -28.10 -8.58 -4.91
CA ILE A 135 -27.82 -8.75 -3.48
C ILE A 135 -26.93 -9.98 -3.25
N ILE A 136 -27.28 -11.13 -3.84
CA ILE A 136 -26.49 -12.36 -3.73
C ILE A 136 -25.09 -12.14 -4.31
N GLY A 137 -24.99 -11.55 -5.50
CA GLY A 137 -23.70 -11.28 -6.14
C GLY A 137 -22.81 -10.36 -5.31
N SER A 138 -23.40 -9.32 -4.72
CA SER A 138 -22.70 -8.41 -3.80
C SER A 138 -22.26 -9.12 -2.53
N LEU A 139 -23.10 -9.98 -1.95
CA LEU A 139 -22.76 -10.74 -0.76
C LEU A 139 -21.61 -11.72 -1.01
N VAL A 140 -21.62 -12.42 -2.15
CA VAL A 140 -20.51 -13.27 -2.57
C VAL A 140 -19.23 -12.45 -2.75
N GLY A 141 -19.31 -11.31 -3.44
CA GLY A 141 -18.16 -10.43 -3.66
C GLY A 141 -17.53 -9.93 -2.36
N VAL A 142 -18.35 -9.60 -1.35
CA VAL A 142 -17.87 -9.14 -0.03
C VAL A 142 -17.39 -10.30 0.84
N ALA A 143 -18.01 -11.48 0.74
CA ALA A 143 -17.68 -12.64 1.57
C ALA A 143 -16.41 -13.37 1.11
N VAL A 144 -16.09 -13.32 -0.18
CA VAL A 144 -14.89 -13.98 -0.71
C VAL A 144 -13.64 -13.20 -0.29
N PRO A 145 -12.64 -13.86 0.34
CA PRO A 145 -11.41 -13.20 0.70
C PRO A 145 -10.68 -12.64 -0.52
N ILE A 146 -10.26 -11.37 -0.44
CA ILE A 146 -9.61 -10.65 -1.56
C ILE A 146 -8.38 -11.41 -2.09
N PHE A 147 -7.55 -11.96 -1.20
CA PHE A 147 -6.36 -12.72 -1.62
C PHE A 147 -6.72 -13.99 -2.41
N PHE A 148 -7.81 -14.68 -2.04
CA PHE A 148 -8.27 -15.88 -2.72
C PHE A 148 -8.82 -15.52 -4.09
N LEU A 149 -9.65 -14.46 -4.16
CA LEU A 149 -10.16 -13.97 -5.43
C LEU A 149 -9.02 -13.57 -6.37
N ALA A 150 -8.02 -12.82 -5.86
CA ALA A 150 -6.83 -12.44 -6.63
C ALA A 150 -6.08 -13.67 -7.17
N PHE A 151 -5.91 -14.72 -6.34
CA PHE A 151 -5.28 -15.97 -6.76
C PHE A 151 -6.06 -16.69 -7.86
N VAL A 152 -7.38 -16.84 -7.70
CA VAL A 152 -8.25 -17.50 -8.70
C VAL A 152 -8.25 -16.73 -10.02
N LEU A 153 -8.40 -15.40 -9.97
CA LEU A 153 -8.35 -14.57 -11.17
C LEU A 153 -6.98 -14.67 -11.87
N LYS A 154 -5.88 -14.63 -11.10
CA LYS A 154 -4.53 -14.83 -11.65
C LYS A 154 -4.40 -16.20 -12.32
N TYR A 155 -4.86 -17.27 -11.69
CA TYR A 155 -4.82 -18.61 -12.28
C TYR A 155 -5.60 -18.69 -13.61
N ILE A 156 -6.80 -18.13 -13.66
CA ILE A 156 -7.63 -18.16 -14.86
C ILE A 156 -7.03 -17.29 -15.97
N PHE A 157 -6.77 -16.01 -15.70
CA PHE A 157 -6.41 -15.04 -16.74
C PHE A 157 -4.94 -15.08 -17.14
N ALA A 158 -4.03 -15.38 -16.21
CA ALA A 158 -2.61 -15.41 -16.50
C ALA A 158 -2.08 -16.80 -16.85
N ILE A 159 -2.51 -17.84 -16.11
CA ILE A 159 -1.96 -19.20 -16.30
C ILE A 159 -2.76 -19.98 -17.34
N ARG A 160 -4.08 -20.05 -17.19
CA ARG A 160 -4.92 -20.89 -18.07
C ARG A 160 -5.17 -20.25 -19.43
N LEU A 161 -5.52 -18.97 -19.44
CA LEU A 161 -5.86 -18.24 -20.67
C LEU A 161 -4.65 -17.54 -21.31
N GLY A 162 -3.59 -17.27 -20.55
CA GLY A 162 -2.39 -16.58 -21.06
C GLY A 162 -2.63 -15.15 -21.53
N ILE A 163 -3.73 -14.51 -21.12
CA ILE A 163 -4.12 -13.16 -21.56
C ILE A 163 -3.30 -12.09 -20.83
N LEU A 164 -2.94 -12.35 -19.57
CA LEU A 164 -2.23 -11.41 -18.69
C LEU A 164 -0.90 -11.99 -18.21
N PRO A 165 0.11 -11.15 -17.92
CA PRO A 165 1.36 -11.62 -17.35
C PRO A 165 1.14 -12.19 -15.94
N PRO A 166 1.80 -13.30 -15.57
CA PRO A 166 1.66 -13.91 -14.25
C PRO A 166 2.31 -13.06 -13.14
N SER A 167 3.20 -12.14 -13.47
CA SER A 167 3.84 -11.23 -12.52
C SER A 167 4.37 -9.99 -13.22
N GLY A 168 4.41 -8.88 -12.49
CA GLY A 168 4.93 -7.62 -13.02
C GLY A 168 3.93 -6.90 -13.94
N ARG A 169 4.36 -5.73 -14.43
CA ARG A 169 3.56 -4.87 -15.31
C ARG A 169 3.63 -5.31 -16.79
N GLN A 170 4.73 -5.95 -17.18
CA GLN A 170 4.98 -6.45 -18.53
C GLN A 170 5.39 -7.93 -18.46
N SER A 171 5.11 -8.69 -19.52
CA SER A 171 5.60 -10.06 -19.64
C SER A 171 7.13 -10.06 -19.70
N THR A 172 7.78 -10.97 -18.98
CA THR A 172 9.22 -11.20 -19.13
C THR A 172 9.55 -11.53 -20.59
N GLY A 173 10.24 -10.63 -21.29
CA GLY A 173 10.64 -10.80 -22.71
C GLY A 173 10.09 -9.75 -23.69
N LEU A 174 9.34 -8.77 -23.21
CA LEU A 174 9.05 -7.49 -23.87
C LEU A 174 9.51 -6.34 -22.96
#